data_AF-A0A6A1UJD4-F1
#
_entry.id   AF-A0A6A1UJD4-F1
#
_cell.length_a   1.000
_cell.length_b   1.000
_cell.length_c   1.000
_cell.angle_alpha   90.00
_cell.angle_beta   90.00
_cell.angle_gamma   90.00
#
_symmetry.space_group_name_H-M   'P 1'
#
loop_
_entity.id
_entity.type
_entity.pdbx_description
1 polymer ?
#
loop_
_entity_poly.entity_id
_entity_poly.type
_entity_poly.pdbx_seq_one_letter_code
_entity_poly.pdbx_strand_id
1 'polypeptide(L)'
;MLKIFPGDTEPKYDSDVFECGGYKWYEIVFLPQWRKDCNGKGSISLYLVISETDSLPLGWEVNAVFRLFVLDQIRGEYLTLQDANGEVRLFHAMKTEWGFARFLTLRTFGDALNGYLVDDSCVFGAEVFVIKCTGEGECLSSLSSPITSSSTWEIEKFSTLSEEYLRKSSELETANGTCRFRFCTP
;
A
#
# COMPACT_ATOMS: atom_id res chain seq x y z
N MET A 1 18.54 -4.46 -5.45
CA MET A 1 19.62 -3.42 -5.41
C MET A 1 19.52 -2.62 -6.70
N LEU A 2 19.28 -1.32 -6.61
CA LEU A 2 18.93 -0.49 -7.76
C LEU A 2 20.13 0.39 -8.14
N LYS A 3 20.71 0.16 -9.32
CA LYS A 3 21.88 0.92 -9.81
C LYS A 3 21.41 2.10 -10.64
N ILE A 4 21.80 3.31 -10.25
CA ILE A 4 21.46 4.54 -10.96
C ILE A 4 22.60 4.87 -11.91
N PHE A 5 22.32 4.98 -13.20
CA PHE A 5 23.32 5.41 -14.18
C PHE A 5 23.16 6.91 -14.45
N PRO A 6 24.20 7.73 -14.25
CA PRO A 6 24.13 9.15 -14.56
C PRO A 6 24.07 9.37 -16.08
N GLY A 7 22.87 9.57 -16.63
CA GLY A 7 22.68 9.84 -18.07
C GLY A 7 21.25 9.83 -18.58
N ASP A 8 20.30 9.22 -17.88
CA ASP A 8 18.93 9.06 -18.40
C ASP A 8 18.09 10.34 -18.28
N THR A 9 17.36 10.63 -19.36
CA THR A 9 16.64 11.89 -19.58
C THR A 9 15.35 12.00 -18.75
N GLU A 10 14.82 10.88 -18.24
CA GLU A 10 13.74 10.79 -17.24
C GLU A 10 13.97 9.52 -16.38
N PRO A 11 14.78 9.58 -15.31
CA PRO A 11 15.17 8.38 -14.57
C PRO A 11 14.04 7.93 -13.63
N LYS A 12 13.11 7.16 -14.19
CA LYS A 12 12.24 6.25 -13.43
C LYS A 12 12.92 4.89 -13.40
N TYR A 13 13.13 4.35 -12.20
CA TYR A 13 13.69 3.02 -12.03
C TYR A 13 12.73 2.15 -11.24
N ASP A 14 12.50 0.94 -11.75
CA ASP A 14 11.67 -0.07 -11.12
C ASP A 14 12.58 -1.12 -10.46
N SER A 15 12.22 -1.59 -9.27
CA SER A 15 12.89 -2.72 -8.64
C SER A 15 12.45 -4.04 -9.31
N ASP A 16 13.17 -5.11 -8.97
CA ASP A 16 12.65 -6.45 -9.19
C ASP A 16 11.35 -6.66 -8.40
N VAL A 17 10.49 -7.53 -8.91
CA VAL A 17 9.25 -7.92 -8.24
C VAL A 17 9.56 -8.86 -7.10
N PHE A 18 8.93 -8.64 -5.94
CA PHE A 18 9.02 -9.50 -4.77
C PHE A 18 7.63 -9.89 -4.25
N GLU A 19 7.54 -11.03 -3.57
CA GLU A 19 6.28 -11.54 -3.02
C GLU A 19 6.19 -11.30 -1.51
N CYS A 20 5.09 -10.72 -1.04
CA CYS A 20 4.80 -10.56 0.38
C CYS A 20 3.28 -10.60 0.62
N GLY A 21 2.86 -11.29 1.68
CA GLY A 21 1.44 -11.36 2.07
C GLY A 21 0.53 -12.09 1.07
N GLY A 22 1.09 -12.82 0.10
CA GLY A 22 0.35 -13.46 -0.99
C GLY A 22 0.12 -12.56 -2.21
N TYR A 23 0.79 -11.42 -2.26
CA TYR A 23 0.74 -10.47 -3.36
C TYR A 23 2.14 -10.15 -3.85
N LYS A 24 2.25 -9.74 -5.11
CA LYS A 24 3.51 -9.31 -5.73
C LYS A 24 3.61 -7.80 -5.70
N TRP A 25 4.80 -7.31 -5.40
CA TRP A 25 5.08 -5.90 -5.18
C TRP A 25 6.38 -5.53 -5.88
N TYR A 26 6.55 -4.25 -6.20
CA TYR A 26 7.82 -3.67 -6.62
C TYR A 26 7.87 -2.20 -6.20
N GLU A 27 9.07 -1.65 -6.17
CA GLU A 27 9.32 -0.26 -5.84
C GLU A 27 9.59 0.54 -7.10
N ILE A 28 9.12 1.78 -7.13
CA ILE A 28 9.43 2.76 -8.18
C ILE A 28 10.16 3.94 -7.55
N VAL A 29 11.36 4.21 -8.07
CA VAL A 29 12.18 5.37 -7.71
C VAL A 29 12.11 6.40 -8.82
N PHE A 30 11.69 7.62 -8.49
CA PHE A 30 11.79 8.77 -9.39
C PHE A 30 12.91 9.69 -8.94
N LEU A 31 13.86 9.93 -9.84
CA LEU A 31 14.92 10.90 -9.61
C LEU A 31 14.65 12.16 -10.45
N PRO A 32 14.40 13.32 -9.83
CA PRO A 32 14.45 14.56 -10.59
C PRO A 32 15.85 14.70 -11.16
N GLN A 33 15.92 15.11 -12.42
CA GLN A 33 17.16 15.12 -13.17
C GLN A 33 18.28 15.81 -12.38
N TRP A 34 19.44 15.17 -12.28
CA TRP A 34 20.66 15.77 -11.74
C TRP A 34 21.20 16.80 -12.74
N ARG A 35 20.46 17.86 -13.00
CA ARG A 35 20.99 18.99 -13.76
C ARG A 35 21.70 19.95 -12.81
N LYS A 36 22.83 20.51 -13.27
CA LYS A 36 23.65 21.48 -12.52
C LYS A 36 22.89 22.77 -12.17
N ASP A 37 21.74 23.02 -12.78
CA ASP A 37 20.86 24.18 -12.56
C ASP A 37 19.78 23.93 -11.48
N CYS A 38 19.61 22.69 -11.00
CA CYS A 38 18.61 22.37 -9.97
C CYS A 38 18.87 23.08 -8.63
N ASN A 39 20.07 23.63 -8.39
CA ASN A 39 20.49 24.29 -7.15
C ASN A 39 20.08 23.49 -5.87
N GLY A 40 20.08 22.15 -5.96
CA GLY A 40 19.65 21.25 -4.89
C GLY A 40 18.14 21.21 -4.59
N LYS A 41 17.27 21.76 -5.45
CA LYS A 41 15.80 21.85 -5.22
C LYS A 41 15.00 20.58 -5.55
N GLY A 42 15.62 19.53 -6.09
CA GLY A 42 14.94 18.27 -6.38
C GLY A 42 14.76 17.38 -5.15
N SER A 43 13.75 16.52 -5.16
CA SER A 43 13.57 15.43 -4.19
C SER A 43 13.33 14.12 -4.92
N ILE A 44 14.00 13.07 -4.47
CA ILE A 44 13.72 11.68 -4.84
C ILE A 44 12.33 11.33 -4.34
N SER A 45 11.54 10.71 -5.21
CA SER A 45 10.26 10.11 -4.83
C SER A 45 10.39 8.60 -4.83
N LEU A 46 9.73 7.94 -3.89
CA LEU A 46 9.78 6.50 -3.73
C LEU A 46 8.36 5.96 -3.49
N TYR A 47 7.97 4.98 -4.28
CA TYR A 47 6.63 4.39 -4.24
C TYR A 47 6.70 2.87 -4.19
N LEU A 48 5.78 2.28 -3.43
CA LEU A 48 5.47 0.87 -3.44
C LEU A 48 4.26 0.63 -4.35
N VAL A 49 4.36 -0.36 -5.23
CA VAL A 49 3.32 -0.69 -6.20
C VAL A 49 2.99 -2.18 -6.13
N ILE A 50 1.70 -2.49 -6.14
CA ILE A 50 1.23 -3.88 -6.30
C ILE A 50 1.25 -4.27 -7.79
N SER A 51 1.85 -5.42 -8.08
CA SER A 51 2.03 -5.95 -9.43
C SER A 51 0.98 -7.01 -9.78
N GLU A 52 0.98 -7.41 -11.05
CA GLU A 52 0.16 -8.50 -11.59
C GLU A 52 -1.33 -8.36 -11.26
N THR A 53 -1.82 -7.12 -11.23
CA THR A 53 -3.20 -6.78 -10.85
C THR A 53 -4.25 -7.40 -11.77
N ASP A 54 -3.87 -7.74 -13.01
CA ASP A 54 -4.74 -8.41 -13.99
C ASP A 54 -5.06 -9.86 -13.60
N SER A 55 -4.23 -10.47 -12.75
CA SER A 55 -4.46 -11.81 -12.21
C SER A 55 -5.35 -11.82 -10.98
N LEU A 56 -5.63 -10.64 -10.41
CA LEU A 56 -6.43 -10.51 -9.20
C LEU A 56 -7.94 -10.51 -9.52
N PRO A 57 -8.79 -11.04 -8.62
CA PRO A 57 -10.24 -11.03 -8.83
C PRO A 57 -10.80 -9.61 -9.06
N LEU A 58 -11.90 -9.51 -9.81
CA LEU A 58 -12.58 -8.24 -10.00
C LEU A 58 -13.00 -7.65 -8.64
N GLY A 59 -12.65 -6.39 -8.39
CA GLY A 59 -12.95 -5.71 -7.12
C GLY A 59 -12.01 -6.09 -5.98
N TRP A 60 -10.81 -6.59 -6.27
CA TRP A 60 -9.79 -6.86 -5.26
C TRP A 60 -9.44 -5.61 -4.44
N GLU A 61 -9.19 -5.84 -3.16
CA GLU A 61 -8.77 -4.85 -2.19
C GLU A 61 -7.68 -5.45 -1.30
N VAL A 62 -6.57 -4.74 -1.12
CA VAL A 62 -5.47 -5.15 -0.24
C VAL A 62 -5.17 -4.03 0.73
N ASN A 63 -5.34 -4.31 2.02
CA ASN A 63 -4.91 -3.41 3.08
C ASN A 63 -3.48 -3.75 3.47
N ALA A 64 -2.59 -2.77 3.45
CA ALA A 64 -1.21 -2.97 3.86
C ALA A 64 -0.65 -1.76 4.59
N VAL A 65 0.21 -2.02 5.58
CA VAL A 65 1.13 -1.04 6.13
C VAL A 65 2.48 -1.28 5.48
N PHE A 66 3.17 -0.24 5.07
CA PHE A 66 4.52 -0.39 4.52
C PHE A 66 5.48 0.65 5.07
N ARG A 67 6.76 0.36 4.92
CA ARG A 67 7.87 1.29 5.16
C ARG A 67 8.77 1.29 3.94
N LEU A 68 9.29 2.46 3.63
CA LEU A 68 10.25 2.65 2.56
C LEU A 68 11.56 3.15 3.16
N PHE A 69 12.68 2.68 2.64
CA PHE A 69 13.99 3.04 3.19
C PHE A 69 15.09 3.17 2.14
N VAL A 70 16.12 3.90 2.51
CA VAL A 70 17.39 3.99 1.79
C VAL A 70 18.54 3.67 2.75
N LEU A 71 19.50 2.87 2.27
CA LEU A 71 20.66 2.47 3.05
C LEU A 71 21.73 3.58 3.03
N ASP A 72 22.12 4.03 4.21
CA ASP A 72 23.42 4.66 4.43
C ASP A 72 24.48 3.55 4.37
N GLN A 73 25.17 3.48 3.24
CA GLN A 73 26.15 2.43 2.96
C GLN A 73 27.46 2.60 3.75
N ILE A 74 27.69 3.78 4.35
CA ILE A 74 28.88 4.05 5.17
C ILE A 74 28.66 3.53 6.58
N ARG A 75 27.48 3.81 7.16
CA ARG A 75 27.15 3.44 8.55
C ARG A 75 26.46 2.08 8.65
N GLY A 76 25.90 1.57 7.55
CA GLY A 76 25.08 0.36 7.54
C GLY A 76 23.71 0.57 8.18
N GLU A 77 23.21 1.81 8.21
CA GLU A 77 21.95 2.19 8.82
C GLU A 77 20.91 2.55 7.75
N TYR A 78 19.63 2.39 8.06
CA TYR A 78 18.56 2.74 7.14
C TYR A 78 17.89 4.05 7.54
N LEU A 79 17.77 4.97 6.59
CA LEU A 79 16.82 6.05 6.69
C LEU A 79 15.45 5.50 6.29
N THR A 80 14.55 5.38 7.27
CA THR A 80 13.20 4.85 7.08
C THR A 80 12.16 5.98 7.07
N LEU A 81 11.27 5.95 6.09
CA LEU A 81 10.06 6.75 6.05
C LEU A 81 8.84 5.83 6.13
N GLN A 82 7.97 6.18 7.07
CA GLN A 82 6.67 5.55 7.30
C GLN A 82 5.66 6.69 7.52
N ASP A 83 4.40 6.47 7.16
CA ASP A 83 3.32 7.38 7.56
C ASP A 83 3.30 7.53 9.08
N ALA A 84 3.07 8.75 9.57
CA ALA A 84 3.32 9.17 10.96
C ALA A 84 2.67 8.26 12.04
N ASN A 85 1.60 7.54 11.69
CA ASN A 85 0.86 6.67 12.59
C ASN A 85 0.81 5.20 12.14
N GLY A 86 1.64 4.79 11.17
CA GLY A 86 1.53 3.46 10.56
C GLY A 86 0.19 3.25 9.84
N GLU A 87 -0.27 4.27 9.13
CA GLU A 87 -1.55 4.24 8.43
C GLU A 87 -1.68 3.01 7.51
N VAL A 88 -2.86 2.40 7.54
CA VAL A 88 -3.21 1.34 6.62
C VAL A 88 -3.54 1.96 5.27
N ARG A 89 -2.84 1.53 4.23
CA ARG A 89 -3.11 1.92 2.85
C ARG A 89 -3.93 0.85 2.15
N LEU A 90 -5.01 1.29 1.50
CA LEU A 90 -5.86 0.44 0.69
C LEU A 90 -5.39 0.49 -0.77
N PHE A 91 -4.93 -0.65 -1.26
CA PHE A 91 -4.63 -0.88 -2.66
C PHE A 91 -5.86 -1.49 -3.34
N HIS A 92 -6.20 -0.97 -4.51
CA HIS A 92 -7.28 -1.49 -5.35
C HIS A 92 -7.02 -1.14 -6.82
N ALA A 93 -7.88 -1.60 -7.73
CA ALA A 93 -7.69 -1.44 -9.18
C ALA A 93 -7.45 0.01 -9.65
N MET A 94 -7.97 1.03 -8.95
CA MET A 94 -7.75 2.45 -9.30
C MET A 94 -6.63 3.11 -8.49
N LYS A 95 -6.08 2.43 -7.48
CA LYS A 95 -5.02 2.94 -6.62
C LYS A 95 -4.07 1.80 -6.27
N THR A 96 -3.15 1.51 -7.18
CA THR A 96 -2.17 0.42 -7.08
C THR A 96 -0.85 0.84 -6.45
N GLU A 97 -0.65 2.15 -6.25
CA GLU A 97 0.60 2.71 -5.75
C GLU A 97 0.41 3.67 -4.58
N TRP A 98 1.32 3.58 -3.61
CA TRP A 98 1.43 4.44 -2.44
C TRP A 98 2.89 4.75 -2.14
N GLY A 99 3.19 5.94 -1.64
CA GLY A 99 4.57 6.33 -1.40
C GLY A 99 4.74 7.81 -1.07
N PHE A 100 5.97 8.28 -1.17
CA PHE A 100 6.36 9.62 -0.78
C PHE A 100 6.94 10.38 -1.97
N ALA A 101 6.22 11.43 -2.39
CA ALA A 101 6.67 12.33 -3.47
C ALA A 101 7.94 13.13 -3.12
N ARG A 102 8.31 13.17 -1.84
CA ARG A 102 9.50 13.88 -1.33
C ARG A 102 10.19 13.01 -0.28
N PHE A 103 10.62 11.83 -0.69
CA PHE A 103 11.28 10.86 0.17
C PHE A 103 12.65 11.40 0.65
N LEU A 104 13.51 11.84 -0.27
CA LEU A 104 14.85 12.33 0.08
C LEU A 104 15.27 13.49 -0.82
N THR A 105 15.79 14.59 -0.25
CA THR A 105 16.25 15.70 -1.09
C THR A 105 17.50 15.31 -1.87
N LEU A 106 17.65 15.81 -3.10
CA LEU A 106 18.86 15.57 -3.90
C LEU A 106 20.13 16.08 -3.22
N ARG A 107 20.02 17.17 -2.44
CA ARG A 107 21.15 17.70 -1.66
C ARG A 107 21.61 16.71 -0.60
N THR A 108 20.66 16.12 0.14
CA THR A 108 20.97 15.11 1.16
C THR A 108 21.48 13.82 0.51
N PHE A 109 20.86 13.38 -0.60
CA PHE A 109 21.25 12.18 -1.31
C PHE A 109 22.66 12.25 -1.93
N GLY A 110 23.01 13.38 -2.54
CA GLY A 110 24.31 13.58 -3.21
C GLY A 110 25.45 14.00 -2.28
N ASP A 111 25.19 14.24 -1.00
CA ASP A 111 26.25 14.52 -0.02
C ASP A 111 26.91 13.21 0.40
N ALA A 112 28.18 13.05 0.01
CA ALA A 112 28.97 11.86 0.28
C ALA A 112 29.06 11.50 1.78
N LEU A 113 28.89 12.46 2.69
CA LEU A 113 28.92 12.22 4.14
C LEU A 113 27.68 11.48 4.66
N ASN A 114 26.60 11.45 3.88
CA ASN A 114 25.37 10.77 4.23
C ASN A 114 25.33 9.30 3.74
N GLY A 115 26.25 8.89 2.85
CA GLY A 115 26.42 7.49 2.47
C GLY A 115 25.31 6.86 1.61
N TYR A 116 24.32 7.64 1.14
CA TYR A 116 23.22 7.11 0.32
C TYR A 116 23.63 6.80 -1.13
N LEU A 117 24.61 7.51 -1.66
CA LEU A 117 25.20 7.30 -2.98
C LEU A 117 26.70 7.02 -2.84
N VAL A 118 27.11 5.79 -3.13
CA VAL A 118 28.51 5.32 -3.07
C VAL A 118 28.82 4.60 -4.37
N ASP A 119 29.89 5.00 -5.06
CA ASP A 119 30.31 4.42 -6.35
C ASP A 119 29.19 4.33 -7.39
N ASP A 120 28.44 5.43 -7.55
CA ASP A 120 27.25 5.53 -8.42
C ASP A 120 26.16 4.48 -8.12
N SER A 121 26.17 3.91 -6.91
CA SER A 121 25.20 2.92 -6.44
C SER A 121 24.48 3.40 -5.19
N CYS A 122 23.21 3.02 -5.09
CA CYS A 122 22.37 3.24 -3.93
C CYS A 122 21.54 1.98 -3.66
N VAL A 123 21.03 1.86 -2.43
CA VAL A 123 20.17 0.73 -2.08
C VAL A 123 18.89 1.28 -1.44
N PHE A 124 17.78 1.08 -2.15
CA PHE A 124 16.44 1.27 -1.61
C PHE A 124 15.86 -0.09 -1.19
N GLY A 125 14.86 -0.04 -0.33
CA GLY A 125 14.04 -1.20 -0.04
C GLY A 125 12.71 -0.85 0.62
N ALA A 126 11.83 -1.84 0.61
CA ALA A 126 10.50 -1.76 1.18
C ALA A 126 10.26 -2.89 2.18
N GLU A 127 9.58 -2.57 3.27
CA GLU A 127 8.96 -3.53 4.18
C GLU A 127 7.45 -3.43 3.99
N VAL A 128 6.78 -4.55 3.75
CA VAL A 128 5.33 -4.60 3.48
C VAL A 128 4.67 -5.55 4.45
N PHE A 129 3.65 -5.09 5.15
CA PHE A 129 2.82 -5.88 6.04
C PHE A 129 1.38 -5.87 5.54
N VAL A 130 0.96 -6.97 4.92
CA VAL A 130 -0.40 -7.13 4.40
C VAL A 130 -1.34 -7.54 5.54
N ILE A 131 -2.39 -6.75 5.72
CA ILE A 131 -3.45 -7.01 6.70
C ILE A 131 -4.50 -7.90 6.03
N LYS A 132 -4.53 -9.16 6.43
CA LYS A 132 -5.55 -10.11 5.99
C LYS A 132 -6.81 -9.94 6.83
N CYS A 133 -7.92 -9.61 6.19
CA CYS A 133 -9.23 -9.67 6.81
C CYS A 133 -9.66 -11.15 6.94
N THR A 134 -9.37 -11.79 8.06
CA THR A 134 -9.91 -13.11 8.40
C THR A 134 -11.34 -12.98 8.91
N GLY A 135 -12.26 -12.62 8.01
CA GLY A 135 -13.69 -12.77 8.28
C GLY A 135 -14.07 -14.23 8.08
N GLU A 136 -14.27 -14.99 9.16
CA GLU A 136 -14.97 -16.27 9.07
C GLU A 136 -16.45 -15.99 8.75
N GLY A 137 -16.80 -16.08 7.47
CA GLY A 137 -18.18 -16.07 7.00
C GLY A 137 -18.75 -17.48 7.09
N GLU A 138 -19.68 -17.70 8.03
CA GLU A 138 -20.46 -18.93 8.07
C GLU A 138 -21.67 -18.78 7.15
N CYS A 139 -21.78 -19.65 6.15
CA CYS A 139 -22.93 -19.72 5.28
C CYS A 139 -23.87 -20.83 5.80
N LEU A 140 -25.04 -20.46 6.32
CA LEU A 140 -26.04 -21.44 6.73
C LEU A 140 -26.76 -21.96 5.47
N SER A 141 -26.48 -23.19 5.07
CA SER A 141 -27.17 -23.82 3.94
C SER A 141 -28.64 -24.13 4.28
N SER A 142 -29.52 -23.70 3.37
CA SER A 142 -30.97 -23.90 3.25
C SER A 142 -31.63 -24.94 4.17
N LEU A 143 -32.59 -24.48 4.99
CA LEU A 143 -33.76 -25.29 5.33
C LEU A 143 -34.69 -25.35 4.11
N SER A 144 -35.17 -26.55 3.80
CA SER A 144 -35.85 -26.92 2.55
C SER A 144 -37.31 -26.46 2.43
N SER A 145 -37.70 -25.29 2.97
CA SER A 145 -39.07 -24.79 2.81
C SER A 145 -39.14 -23.26 2.74
N PRO A 146 -39.94 -22.68 1.83
CA PRO A 146 -40.00 -21.23 1.65
C PRO A 146 -40.73 -20.58 2.82
N ILE A 147 -40.01 -19.79 3.62
CA ILE A 147 -40.63 -18.91 4.61
C ILE A 147 -40.69 -17.51 3.99
N THR A 148 -41.88 -17.09 3.58
CA THR A 148 -42.15 -15.69 3.21
C THR A 148 -42.35 -14.87 4.48
N SER A 149 -41.26 -14.48 5.14
CA SER A 149 -41.31 -13.49 6.21
C SER A 149 -40.12 -12.55 6.09
N SER A 150 -40.38 -11.31 5.67
CA SER A 150 -39.39 -10.23 5.72
C SER A 150 -39.39 -9.62 7.12
N SER A 151 -38.22 -9.53 7.74
CA SER A 151 -38.04 -8.78 8.99
C SER A 151 -37.19 -7.55 8.70
N THR A 152 -37.70 -6.38 9.08
CA THR A 152 -36.96 -5.11 8.99
C THR A 152 -36.22 -4.87 10.29
N TRP A 153 -34.92 -4.62 10.21
CA TRP A 153 -34.08 -4.29 11.36
C TRP A 153 -33.61 -2.84 11.28
N GLU A 154 -33.62 -2.14 12.41
CA GLU A 154 -33.20 -0.75 12.53
C GLU A 154 -31.88 -0.67 13.31
N ILE A 155 -30.88 0.01 12.76
CA ILE A 155 -29.57 0.16 13.40
C ILE A 155 -29.59 1.44 14.23
N GLU A 156 -29.69 1.28 15.55
CA GLU A 156 -29.68 2.42 16.47
C GLU A 156 -28.31 3.12 16.51
N LYS A 157 -28.33 4.45 16.64
CA LYS A 157 -27.15 5.31 16.80
C LYS A 157 -26.12 5.23 15.67
N PHE A 158 -26.56 4.92 14.46
CA PHE A 158 -25.75 4.98 13.23
C PHE A 158 -25.03 6.33 13.07
N SER A 159 -25.68 7.42 13.48
CA SER A 159 -25.14 8.79 13.47
C SER A 159 -24.01 9.06 14.47
N THR A 160 -23.71 8.13 15.39
CA THR A 160 -22.63 8.26 16.38
C THR A 160 -21.41 7.40 16.07
N LEU A 161 -21.49 6.55 15.04
CA LEU A 161 -20.33 5.83 14.53
C LEU A 161 -19.39 6.87 13.90
N SER A 162 -18.14 6.92 14.35
CA SER A 162 -17.13 7.73 13.67
C SER A 162 -16.97 7.20 12.24
N GLU A 163 -16.61 8.07 11.30
CA GLU A 163 -16.25 7.70 9.91
C GLU A 163 -15.24 6.53 9.87
N GLU A 164 -14.42 6.39 10.91
CA GLU A 164 -13.43 5.32 11.10
C GLU A 164 -14.05 3.92 11.36
N TYR A 165 -15.31 3.85 11.81
CA TYR A 165 -16.06 2.61 12.09
C TYR A 165 -17.18 2.32 11.07
N LEU A 166 -17.54 3.30 10.24
CA LEU A 166 -18.66 3.19 9.29
C LEU A 166 -18.38 2.30 8.08
N ARG A 167 -17.14 1.84 7.89
CA ARG A 167 -16.86 0.94 6.78
C ARG A 167 -17.10 -0.50 7.18
N LYS A 168 -18.35 -0.86 7.47
CA LYS A 168 -18.74 -2.26 7.41
C LYS A 168 -20.27 -2.49 7.27
N SER A 169 -20.55 -3.57 6.53
CA SER A 169 -21.45 -3.76 5.39
C SER A 169 -22.98 -3.80 5.58
N SER A 170 -23.64 -3.88 4.44
CA SER A 170 -25.06 -4.17 4.31
C SER A 170 -25.33 -5.68 4.28
N GLU A 171 -26.36 -6.11 5.00
CA GLU A 171 -27.06 -7.38 4.81
C GLU A 171 -28.05 -7.23 3.65
N LEU A 172 -28.02 -8.14 2.66
CA LEU A 172 -29.02 -8.22 1.61
C LEU A 172 -29.68 -9.60 1.68
N GLU A 173 -30.96 -9.63 2.01
CA GLU A 173 -31.78 -10.84 1.90
C GLU A 173 -32.38 -10.90 0.48
N THR A 174 -32.11 -11.99 -0.23
CA THR A 174 -32.92 -12.42 -1.37
C THR A 174 -33.65 -13.69 -0.96
N ALA A 175 -34.84 -13.91 -1.51
CA ALA A 175 -35.93 -14.78 -1.03
C ALA A 175 -35.64 -16.27 -0.71
N ASN A 176 -34.39 -16.76 -0.63
CA ASN A 176 -34.07 -18.17 -0.33
C ASN A 176 -32.87 -18.39 0.62
N GLY A 177 -32.44 -17.41 1.44
CA GLY A 177 -31.46 -17.65 2.49
C GLY A 177 -31.04 -16.41 3.29
N THR A 178 -30.74 -16.58 4.58
CA THR A 178 -30.22 -15.52 5.46
C THR A 178 -28.69 -15.47 5.34
N CYS A 179 -28.17 -14.39 4.76
CA CYS A 179 -26.75 -14.08 4.80
C CYS A 179 -26.46 -13.23 6.06
N ARG A 180 -25.56 -13.67 6.94
CA ARG A 180 -25.00 -12.82 8.02
C ARG A 180 -23.74 -12.15 7.54
N PHE A 181 -23.68 -10.83 7.63
CA PHE A 181 -22.44 -10.11 7.37
C PHE A 181 -21.79 -9.71 8.70
N ARG A 182 -20.57 -10.20 8.93
CA ARG A 182 -19.83 -9.89 10.16
C ARG A 182 -18.86 -8.75 9.95
N PHE A 183 -18.98 -7.76 10.81
CA PHE A 183 -18.12 -6.61 10.83
C PHE A 183 -17.02 -6.72 11.88
N CYS A 184 -15.79 -6.54 11.42
CA CYS A 184 -14.52 -6.58 12.11
C CYS A 184 -13.96 -5.20 11.86
N THR A 185 -14.04 -4.39 12.89
CA THR A 185 -13.19 -3.23 13.13
C THR A 185 -11.90 -3.74 13.77
N PRO A 186 -10.80 -2.95 13.76
CA PRO A 186 -9.46 -3.38 14.17
C PRO A 186 -9.39 -4.02 15.56
#